data_AF-A0A430M2B1-F1
#
_entry.id   AF-A0A430M2B1-F1
#
_cell.length_a   1.000
_cell.length_b   1.000
_cell.length_c   1.000
_cell.angle_alpha   90.00
_cell.angle_beta   90.00
_cell.angle_gamma   90.00
#
_symmetry.space_group_name_H-M   'P 1'
#
loop_
_entity.id
_entity.type
_entity.pdbx_description
1 polymer ?
#
loop_
_entity_poly.entity_id
_entity_poly.type
_entity_poly.pdbx_seq_one_letter_code
_entity_poly.pdbx_strand_id
1 'polypeptide(L)'
;MMKNFFGVWHGDYSLADKTFVPNVILASDRMPTGKGSKPLRIEGKDGMVAFVKQCREGWKEYTFELLQSISEQNKISIQWKMNGVTGENMRIKTPLKPGSKISFKGIDFIVLDECSGLIREINMAQDLITFFHELELGHVSV
;
A
#
# COMPACT_ATOMS: atom_id res chain seq x y z
N MET A 1 7.01 -11.28 -11.01
CA MET A 1 7.32 -10.38 -9.90
C MET A 1 6.19 -9.39 -9.63
N MET A 2 5.88 -8.42 -10.52
CA MET A 2 4.75 -7.47 -10.30
C MET A 2 3.37 -8.10 -10.07
N LYS A 3 3.06 -9.19 -10.79
CA LYS A 3 1.84 -9.98 -10.51
C LYS A 3 1.79 -10.49 -9.07
N ASN A 4 2.93 -10.95 -8.54
CA ASN A 4 2.99 -11.45 -7.16
C ASN A 4 2.89 -10.29 -6.16
N PHE A 5 3.57 -9.18 -6.44
CA PHE A 5 3.49 -7.97 -5.62
C PHE A 5 2.05 -7.49 -5.44
N PHE A 6 1.31 -7.29 -6.54
CA PHE A 6 -0.11 -6.94 -6.44
C PHE A 6 -0.96 -8.06 -5.86
N GLY A 7 -0.63 -9.33 -6.11
CA GLY A 7 -1.29 -10.48 -5.48
C GLY A 7 -1.24 -10.42 -3.95
N VAL A 8 -0.09 -10.07 -3.36
CA VAL A 8 0.02 -9.85 -1.90
C VAL A 8 -0.88 -8.70 -1.47
N TRP A 9 -0.83 -7.55 -2.15
CA TRP A 9 -1.70 -6.39 -1.84
C TRP A 9 -3.20 -6.69 -2.00
N HIS A 10 -3.55 -7.65 -2.87
CA HIS A 10 -4.92 -8.14 -3.09
C HIS A 10 -5.32 -9.23 -2.09
N GLY A 11 -4.43 -9.66 -1.21
CA GLY A 11 -4.70 -10.56 -0.09
C GLY A 11 -4.16 -11.99 -0.23
N ASP A 12 -3.46 -12.31 -1.32
CA ASP A 12 -2.78 -13.60 -1.45
C ASP A 12 -1.40 -13.56 -0.78
N TYR A 13 -1.40 -13.73 0.55
CA TYR A 13 -0.18 -13.68 1.36
C TYR A 13 0.76 -14.87 1.12
N SER A 14 0.29 -15.94 0.47
CA SER A 14 1.15 -17.09 0.11
C SER A 14 2.24 -16.71 -0.89
N LEU A 15 2.06 -15.58 -1.58
CA LEU A 15 3.01 -15.04 -2.55
C LEU A 15 4.18 -14.28 -1.89
N ALA A 16 4.15 -14.03 -0.58
CA ALA A 16 5.17 -13.23 0.11
C ALA A 16 6.59 -13.78 -0.10
N ASP A 17 6.77 -15.10 0.00
CA ASP A 17 8.08 -15.78 -0.20
C ASP A 17 8.59 -15.69 -1.64
N LYS A 18 7.68 -15.48 -2.59
CA LYS A 18 7.98 -15.33 -4.03
C LYS A 18 8.04 -13.87 -4.47
N THR A 19 7.98 -12.94 -3.50
CA THR A 19 7.91 -11.50 -3.77
C THR A 19 9.00 -10.73 -3.02
N PHE A 20 9.24 -11.05 -1.75
CA PHE A 20 10.10 -10.27 -0.88
C PHE A 20 11.28 -11.10 -0.36
N VAL A 21 12.44 -10.46 -0.23
CA VAL A 21 13.53 -11.01 0.60
C VAL A 21 13.12 -11.02 2.07
N PRO A 22 13.70 -11.89 2.93
CA PRO A 22 13.31 -11.98 4.35
C PRO A 22 13.40 -10.65 5.11
N ASN A 23 14.42 -9.84 4.79
CA ASN A 23 14.69 -8.53 5.39
C ASN A 23 14.20 -7.34 4.54
N VAL A 24 13.12 -7.53 3.77
CA VAL A 24 12.52 -6.45 2.98
C VAL A 24 12.18 -5.23 3.83
N ILE A 25 12.30 -4.05 3.23
CA ILE A 25 11.99 -2.78 3.88
C ILE A 25 10.97 -2.04 3.03
N LEU A 26 9.93 -1.51 3.67
CA LEU A 26 9.06 -0.50 3.09
C LEU A 26 9.23 0.80 3.87
N ALA A 27 9.51 1.89 3.16
CA ALA A 27 9.38 3.25 3.66
C ALA A 27 8.26 3.92 2.87
N SER A 28 7.33 4.58 3.56
CA SER A 28 6.25 5.33 2.93
C SER A 28 6.19 6.76 3.49
N ASP A 29 5.23 7.54 2.98
CA ASP A 29 4.89 8.85 3.48
C ASP A 29 4.73 8.87 4.99
N ARG A 30 4.91 10.06 5.56
CA ARG A 30 4.63 10.26 6.98
C ARG A 30 3.13 10.19 7.21
N MET A 31 2.71 9.34 8.14
CA MET A 31 1.32 9.23 8.52
C MET A 31 0.97 10.29 9.56
N PRO A 32 -0.22 10.91 9.47
CA PRO A 32 -0.68 11.85 10.48
C PRO A 32 -0.86 11.15 11.83
N THR A 33 -0.72 11.91 12.91
CA THR A 33 -0.89 11.49 14.31
C THR A 33 -1.48 12.67 15.08
N GLY A 34 -2.08 12.44 16.26
CA GLY A 34 -2.58 13.52 17.11
C GLY A 34 -1.52 14.54 17.59
N LYS A 35 -0.23 14.33 17.28
CA LYS A 35 0.89 15.23 17.62
C LYS A 35 1.73 15.67 16.40
N GLY A 36 1.17 15.60 15.19
CA GLY A 36 1.90 15.89 13.94
C GLY A 36 1.96 14.68 13.03
N SER A 37 3.14 14.31 12.52
CA SER A 37 3.28 13.11 11.65
C SER A 37 4.45 12.23 12.07
N LYS A 38 4.38 10.94 11.75
CA LYS A 38 5.45 9.96 11.99
C LYS A 38 5.86 9.25 10.70
N PRO A 39 7.15 8.93 10.52
CA PRO A 39 7.58 8.13 9.38
C PRO A 39 6.93 6.74 9.45
N LEU A 40 6.46 6.23 8.32
CA LEU A 40 6.00 4.86 8.20
C LEU A 40 7.14 4.01 7.64
N ARG A 41 7.65 3.10 8.46
CA ARG A 41 8.67 2.14 8.08
C ARG A 41 8.29 0.76 8.56
N ILE A 42 8.27 -0.19 7.63
CA ILE A 42 7.98 -1.60 7.89
C ILE A 42 9.23 -2.40 7.54
N GLU A 43 9.62 -3.28 8.45
CA GLU A 43 10.82 -4.11 8.30
C GLU A 43 10.44 -5.59 8.38
N GLY A 44 11.08 -6.37 7.52
CA GLY A 44 10.89 -7.80 7.43
C GLY A 44 9.61 -8.19 6.68
N LYS A 45 9.67 -9.37 6.07
CA LYS A 45 8.57 -9.94 5.30
C LYS A 45 7.30 -10.14 6.12
N ASP A 46 7.41 -10.59 7.36
CA ASP A 46 6.26 -10.77 8.25
C ASP A 46 5.60 -9.43 8.61
N GLY A 47 6.43 -8.40 8.85
CA GLY A 47 5.97 -7.03 9.04
C GLY A 47 5.21 -6.51 7.81
N MET A 48 5.73 -6.77 6.61
CA MET A 48 5.07 -6.41 5.35
C MET A 48 3.71 -7.09 5.20
N VAL A 49 3.62 -8.39 5.46
CA VAL A 49 2.34 -9.13 5.39
C VAL A 49 1.35 -8.61 6.43
N ALA A 50 1.80 -8.35 7.66
CA ALA A 50 0.95 -7.79 8.72
C ALA A 50 0.45 -6.39 8.35
N PHE A 51 1.30 -5.55 7.76
CA PHE A 51 0.94 -4.22 7.30
C PHE A 51 -0.10 -4.26 6.17
N VAL A 52 0.10 -5.13 5.16
CA VAL A 52 -0.88 -5.28 4.07
C VAL A 52 -2.23 -5.79 4.59
N LYS A 53 -2.23 -6.76 5.52
CA LYS A 53 -3.46 -7.21 6.21
C LYS A 53 -4.18 -6.05 6.87
N GLN A 54 -3.44 -5.23 7.63
CA GLN A 54 -3.96 -4.07 8.31
C GLN A 54 -4.57 -3.04 7.33
N CYS A 55 -3.91 -2.74 6.22
CA CYS A 55 -4.43 -1.82 5.21
C CYS A 55 -5.76 -2.28 4.59
N ARG A 56 -5.98 -3.60 4.54
CA ARG A 56 -7.20 -4.22 4.00
C ARG A 56 -8.36 -4.31 4.99
N GLU A 57 -8.11 -4.06 6.28
CA GLU A 57 -9.14 -4.19 7.33
C GLU A 57 -10.33 -3.26 7.08
N GLY A 58 -11.53 -3.85 7.08
CA GLY A 58 -12.79 -3.10 6.98
C GLY A 58 -13.24 -2.78 5.56
N TRP A 59 -12.37 -2.90 4.55
CA TRP A 59 -12.76 -2.74 3.15
C TRP A 59 -13.60 -3.92 2.67
N LYS A 60 -14.66 -3.66 1.90
CA LYS A 60 -15.38 -4.69 1.15
C LYS A 60 -14.58 -5.13 -0.06
N GLU A 61 -14.01 -4.18 -0.78
CA GLU A 61 -13.08 -4.40 -1.88
C GLU A 61 -11.86 -3.48 -1.68
N TYR A 62 -10.67 -4.02 -1.95
CA TYR A 62 -9.41 -3.29 -1.86
C TYR A 62 -8.47 -3.86 -2.91
N THR A 63 -8.32 -3.13 -4.01
CA THR A 63 -7.57 -3.59 -5.18
C THR A 63 -6.65 -2.49 -5.66
N PHE A 64 -5.65 -2.89 -6.44
CA PHE A 64 -4.70 -2.00 -7.07
C PHE A 64 -4.60 -2.33 -8.55
N GLU A 65 -4.60 -1.28 -9.35
CA GLU A 65 -4.38 -1.30 -10.78
C GLU A 65 -3.00 -0.71 -11.07
N LEU A 66 -2.21 -1.39 -11.91
CA LEU A 66 -0.96 -0.87 -12.42
C LEU A 66 -1.26 0.08 -13.60
N LEU A 67 -0.94 1.36 -13.44
CA LEU A 67 -1.13 2.37 -14.49
C LEU A 67 0.10 2.48 -15.40
N GLN A 68 1.29 2.48 -14.80
CA GLN A 68 2.56 2.63 -15.51
C GLN A 68 3.67 1.87 -14.78
N SER A 69 4.65 1.37 -15.52
CA SER A 69 5.86 0.77 -14.99
C SER A 69 7.05 1.19 -15.83
N ILE A 70 8.13 1.60 -15.17
CA ILE A 70 9.44 1.86 -15.78
C ILE A 70 10.45 1.03 -15.01
N SER A 71 11.28 0.28 -15.72
CA SER A 71 12.28 -0.59 -15.11
C SER A 71 13.66 -0.28 -15.69
N GLU A 72 14.65 -0.19 -14.80
CA GLU A 72 16.06 -0.07 -15.16
C GLU A 72 16.88 -0.94 -14.21
N GLN A 73 17.59 -1.93 -14.77
CA GLN A 73 18.39 -2.89 -14.00
C GLN A 73 17.56 -3.56 -12.88
N ASN A 74 17.98 -3.41 -11.62
CA ASN A 74 17.32 -3.93 -10.42
C ASN A 74 16.36 -2.92 -9.79
N LYS A 75 15.94 -1.88 -10.50
CA LYS A 75 15.00 -0.86 -10.00
C LYS A 75 13.76 -0.81 -10.87
N ILE A 76 12.61 -0.68 -10.23
CA ILE A 76 11.31 -0.53 -10.89
C ILE A 76 10.58 0.64 -10.26
N SER A 77 10.09 1.57 -11.07
CA SER A 77 9.13 2.59 -10.65
C SER A 77 7.76 2.21 -11.19
N ILE A 78 6.76 2.13 -10.33
CA ILE A 78 5.38 1.87 -10.73
C ILE A 78 4.48 3.02 -10.33
N GLN A 79 3.55 3.37 -11.19
CA GLN A 79 2.38 4.17 -10.81
C GLN A 79 1.18 3.25 -10.68
N TRP A 80 0.46 3.38 -9.58
CA TRP A 80 -0.71 2.55 -9.30
C TRP A 80 -1.92 3.40 -8.92
N LYS A 81 -3.10 2.78 -9.04
CA LYS A 81 -4.36 3.30 -8.53
C LYS A 81 -4.98 2.29 -7.58
N MET A 82 -5.26 2.71 -6.35
CA MET A 82 -6.07 1.93 -5.43
C MET A 82 -7.54 2.15 -5.77
N ASN A 83 -8.31 1.07 -5.89
CA ASN A 83 -9.76 1.10 -6.02
C ASN A 83 -10.37 0.35 -4.83
N GLY A 84 -11.13 1.08 -4.03
CA GLY A 84 -11.69 0.60 -2.78
C GLY A 84 -13.22 0.70 -2.73
N VAL A 85 -13.85 -0.24 -2.04
CA VAL A 85 -15.27 -0.18 -1.67
C VAL A 85 -15.38 -0.26 -0.16
N THR A 86 -16.00 0.74 0.45
CA THR A 86 -16.17 0.79 1.91
C THR A 86 -16.96 -0.42 2.41
N GLY A 87 -16.50 -1.04 3.49
CA GLY A 87 -17.26 -2.08 4.20
C GLY A 87 -17.95 -1.53 5.43
N GLU A 88 -18.55 -2.43 6.22
CA GLU A 88 -19.32 -2.06 7.42
C GLU A 88 -18.42 -1.62 8.59
N ASN A 89 -17.21 -2.17 8.67
CA ASN A 89 -16.30 -1.99 9.79
C ASN A 89 -15.00 -1.34 9.35
N MET A 90 -15.09 -0.23 8.60
CA MET A 90 -13.94 0.53 8.16
C MET A 90 -13.04 0.91 9.36
N ARG A 91 -11.75 0.58 9.23
CA ARG A 91 -10.74 0.93 10.23
C ARG A 91 -10.57 2.44 10.37
N ILE A 92 -10.52 3.15 9.23
CA ILE A 92 -10.57 4.61 9.19
C ILE A 92 -12.03 5.02 9.32
N LYS A 93 -12.35 5.82 10.33
CA LYS A 93 -13.70 6.36 10.51
C LYS A 93 -13.99 7.37 9.41
N THR A 94 -15.01 7.09 8.61
CA THR A 94 -15.46 7.91 7.48
C THR A 94 -16.98 8.07 7.57
N PRO A 95 -17.55 9.22 7.15
CA PRO A 95 -19.00 9.39 7.05
C PRO A 95 -19.61 8.61 5.89
N LEU A 96 -18.80 8.09 4.96
CA LEU A 96 -19.29 7.28 3.84
C LEU A 96 -20.03 6.04 4.34
N LYS A 97 -21.21 5.79 3.75
CA LYS A 97 -21.93 4.53 3.93
C LYS A 97 -21.15 3.34 3.36
N PRO A 98 -21.38 2.10 3.85
CA PRO A 98 -20.86 0.89 3.21
C PRO A 98 -21.29 0.77 1.74
N GLY A 99 -20.39 0.29 0.88
CA GLY A 99 -20.60 0.16 -0.57
C GLY A 99 -20.20 1.39 -1.39
N SER A 100 -19.80 2.50 -0.75
CA SER A 100 -19.25 3.66 -1.44
C SER A 100 -17.90 3.33 -2.09
N LYS A 101 -17.68 3.84 -3.29
CA LYS A 101 -16.44 3.65 -4.06
C LYS A 101 -15.52 4.83 -3.84
N ILE A 102 -14.25 4.56 -3.64
CA ILE A 102 -13.21 5.59 -3.60
C ILE A 102 -12.00 5.17 -4.41
N SER A 103 -11.20 6.13 -4.84
CA SER A 103 -9.90 5.81 -5.43
C SER A 103 -8.86 6.89 -5.23
N PHE A 104 -7.60 6.47 -5.13
CA PHE A 104 -6.47 7.38 -5.12
C PHE A 104 -5.26 6.72 -5.78
N LYS A 105 -4.23 7.52 -6.06
CA LYS A 105 -3.03 7.06 -6.77
C LYS A 105 -1.80 7.11 -5.87
N GLY A 106 -0.78 6.39 -6.30
CA GLY A 106 0.55 6.46 -5.72
C GLY A 106 1.61 5.99 -6.70
N ILE A 107 2.85 6.12 -6.26
CA ILE A 107 4.04 5.69 -6.96
C ILE A 107 4.91 4.91 -5.97
N ASP A 108 5.40 3.75 -6.41
CA ASP A 108 6.40 3.00 -5.65
C ASP A 108 7.70 2.92 -6.45
N PHE A 109 8.81 3.18 -5.76
CA PHE A 109 10.16 2.88 -6.21
C PHE A 109 10.61 1.59 -5.54
N ILE A 110 10.74 0.54 -6.33
CA ILE A 110 11.04 -0.82 -5.91
C ILE A 110 12.48 -1.15 -6.27
N VAL A 111 13.25 -1.62 -5.30
CA VAL A 111 14.61 -2.13 -5.51
C VAL A 111 14.61 -3.65 -5.32
N LEU A 112 15.16 -4.35 -6.30
CA LEU A 112 15.31 -5.79 -6.30
C LEU A 112 16.69 -6.19 -5.78
N ASP A 113 16.71 -7.28 -5.03
CA ASP A 113 17.93 -7.99 -4.72
C ASP A 113 18.52 -8.62 -5.99
N GLU A 114 19.80 -8.39 -6.25
CA GLU A 114 20.45 -8.77 -7.51
C GLU A 114 20.59 -10.28 -7.67
N CYS A 115 20.72 -11.02 -6.56
CA CYS A 115 20.90 -12.47 -6.59
C CYS A 115 19.57 -13.21 -6.77
N SER A 116 18.55 -12.80 -6.01
CA SER A 116 17.26 -13.51 -5.97
C SER A 116 16.21 -12.93 -6.92
N GLY A 117 16.37 -11.67 -7.36
CA GLY A 117 15.37 -10.93 -8.11
C GLY A 117 14.11 -10.59 -7.30
N LEU A 118 14.11 -10.84 -5.99
CA LEU A 118 13.03 -10.51 -5.08
C LEU A 118 13.13 -9.05 -4.62
N ILE A 119 12.02 -8.48 -4.16
CA ILE A 119 11.98 -7.11 -3.67
C ILE A 119 12.74 -7.02 -2.35
N ARG A 120 13.74 -6.15 -2.31
CA ARG A 120 14.53 -5.80 -1.12
C ARG A 120 14.03 -4.53 -0.45
N GLU A 121 13.61 -3.55 -1.24
CA GLU A 121 13.21 -2.25 -0.73
C GLU A 121 12.06 -1.67 -1.55
N ILE A 122 11.16 -0.99 -0.86
CA ILE A 122 10.05 -0.24 -1.44
C ILE A 122 10.07 1.15 -0.82
N ASN A 123 10.19 2.18 -1.65
CA ASN A 123 9.93 3.56 -1.26
C ASN A 123 8.62 4.00 -1.91
N MET A 124 7.61 4.20 -1.08
CA MET A 124 6.24 4.48 -1.48
C MET A 124 5.91 5.95 -1.28
N ALA A 125 5.24 6.53 -2.25
CA ALA A 125 4.65 7.87 -2.19
C ALA A 125 3.18 7.80 -2.66
N GLN A 126 2.28 8.38 -1.89
CA GLN A 126 0.84 8.22 -2.00
C GLN A 126 0.16 9.58 -2.02
N ASP A 127 -0.89 9.71 -2.82
CA ASP A 127 -1.76 10.88 -2.74
C ASP A 127 -2.75 10.74 -1.57
N LEU A 128 -2.22 10.86 -0.34
CA LEU A 128 -3.00 10.74 0.88
C LEU A 128 -4.03 11.86 1.04
N ILE A 129 -3.78 13.04 0.45
CA ILE A 129 -4.75 14.15 0.49
C ILE A 129 -5.99 13.78 -0.32
N THR A 130 -5.81 13.28 -1.55
CA THR A 130 -6.93 12.75 -2.33
C THR A 130 -7.61 11.59 -1.61
N PHE A 131 -6.85 10.67 -1.00
CA PHE A 131 -7.43 9.57 -0.23
C PHE A 131 -8.34 10.04 0.90
N PHE A 132 -7.90 11.00 1.72
CA PHE A 132 -8.73 11.54 2.81
C PHE A 132 -9.92 12.34 2.30
N HIS A 133 -9.75 13.11 1.23
CA HIS A 133 -10.84 13.83 0.58
C HIS A 133 -11.92 12.87 0.03
N GLU A 134 -11.50 11.81 -0.65
CA GLU A 134 -12.41 10.78 -1.18
C GLU A 134 -13.15 10.04 -0.05
N LEU A 135 -12.56 9.96 1.14
CA LEU A 135 -13.20 9.46 2.36
C LEU A 135 -14.11 10.51 3.04
N GLU A 136 -14.34 11.67 2.42
CA GLU A 136 -15.10 12.80 2.97
C GLU A 136 -14.56 13.32 4.32
N LEU A 137 -13.24 13.20 4.54
CA LEU A 137 -12.59 13.71 5.74
C LEU A 137 -12.14 15.15 5.52
N GLY A 138 -12.91 16.10 6.07
CA GLY A 138 -12.58 17.53 6.03
C GLY A 138 -11.38 17.92 6.91
N HIS A 139 -10.94 17.03 7.80
CA HIS A 139 -9.70 17.13 8.55
C HIS A 139 -9.26 15.72 8.95
N VAL A 140 -7.95 15.51 9.06
CA VAL A 140 -7.40 14.22 9.51
C VAL A 140 -7.10 14.33 11.00
N SER A 141 -8.12 14.08 11.83
CA SER A 141 -7.94 13.87 13.27
C SER A 141 -7.52 12.42 13.51
N VAL A 142 -6.41 12.22 14.23
CA VAL A 142 -5.85 10.90 14.57
C VAL A 142 -5.84 10.70 16.06
#